data_AF-A0A847E2U4-F1
#
_entry.id   AF-A0A847E2U4-F1
#
_cell.length_a   1.000
_cell.length_b   1.000
_cell.length_c   1.000
_cell.angle_alpha   90.00
_cell.angle_beta   90.00
_cell.angle_gamma   90.00
#
_symmetry.space_group_name_H-M   'P 1'
#
loop_
_entity.id
_entity.type
_entity.pdbx_description
1 polymer ?
#
loop_
_entity_poly.entity_id
_entity_poly.type
_entity_poly.pdbx_seq_one_letter_code
_entity_poly.pdbx_strand_id
1 'polypeptide(L)'
;MKKRIFDLLITFLFILSLELMTKIIVFKSFSLFNFLNILFFTLGLTIFIYILTTFFKRTINFIIYYFILSVINLIFIAQIIYFKTYEGLMSLYSMRQTTVVTEFGNSVLDMIYRNIFLVFIFLIPLVILIILNKKVLSLKRIKFKLKPIFIGLFLIVYLINIALLQINKNDIYSSYSLYYKDFSSPLLAAEKFGLLTTMRLDLRNTIFNKEDTFKFEESKIDFKIDLKSIYLPNILKINFNELINNSTDETIKNMHQYFSNRKPTIKNEYTGIFKDKNLIVILAEAFDPIGVDETITPTLYKLVYSGFEF
;
A
#
# COMPACT_ATOMS: atom_id res chain seq x y z
N MET A 1 -20.78 18.32 -30.48
CA MET A 1 -20.64 17.76 -29.10
C MET A 1 -20.68 16.24 -29.07
N LYS A 2 -21.58 15.56 -29.82
CA LYS A 2 -21.75 14.09 -29.81
C LYS A 2 -20.44 13.27 -29.88
N LYS A 3 -19.56 13.49 -30.87
CA LYS A 3 -18.29 12.75 -30.99
C LYS A 3 -17.29 12.98 -29.83
N ARG A 4 -17.41 14.09 -29.09
CA ARG A 4 -16.51 14.43 -27.98
C ARG A 4 -16.90 13.74 -26.68
N ILE A 5 -18.20 13.62 -26.44
CA ILE A 5 -18.75 12.84 -25.32
C ILE A 5 -18.39 11.36 -25.51
N PHE A 6 -18.34 10.89 -26.76
CA PHE A 6 -17.93 9.54 -27.08
C PHE A 6 -16.47 9.23 -26.70
N ASP A 7 -15.54 10.18 -26.93
CA ASP A 7 -14.14 10.04 -26.51
C ASP A 7 -14.03 9.86 -24.97
N LEU A 8 -14.79 10.65 -24.21
CA LEU A 8 -14.85 10.54 -22.74
C LEU A 8 -15.48 9.21 -22.30
N LEU A 9 -16.60 8.83 -22.91
CA LEU A 9 -17.31 7.58 -22.61
C LEU A 9 -16.44 6.34 -22.86
N ILE A 10 -15.76 6.25 -24.02
CA ILE A 10 -14.88 5.12 -24.32
C ILE A 10 -13.76 5.04 -23.28
N THR A 11 -13.15 6.18 -22.95
CA THR A 11 -12.04 6.23 -21.99
C THR A 11 -12.51 5.79 -20.60
N PHE A 12 -13.71 6.23 -20.20
CA PHE A 12 -14.34 5.81 -18.95
C PHE A 12 -14.58 4.29 -18.93
N LEU A 13 -15.19 3.75 -19.99
CA LEU A 13 -15.47 2.31 -20.09
C LEU A 13 -14.20 1.47 -20.13
N PHE A 14 -13.15 1.95 -20.80
CA PHE A 14 -11.85 1.30 -20.81
C PHE A 14 -11.28 1.19 -19.39
N ILE A 15 -11.18 2.30 -18.65
CA ILE A 15 -10.59 2.29 -17.30
C ILE A 15 -11.48 1.48 -16.35
N LEU A 16 -12.81 1.68 -16.42
CA LEU A 16 -13.76 0.96 -15.58
C LEU A 16 -13.69 -0.55 -15.83
N SER A 17 -13.50 -1.00 -17.08
CA SER A 17 -13.35 -2.42 -17.38
C SER A 17 -12.14 -3.03 -16.65
N LEU A 18 -10.99 -2.34 -16.62
CA LEU A 18 -9.80 -2.81 -15.92
C LEU A 18 -9.99 -2.88 -14.41
N GLU A 19 -10.67 -1.88 -13.83
CA GLU A 19 -11.01 -1.86 -12.40
C GLU A 19 -11.95 -3.02 -12.03
N LEU A 20 -12.98 -3.28 -12.84
CA LEU A 20 -13.93 -4.37 -12.58
C LEU A 20 -13.30 -5.75 -12.78
N MET A 21 -12.47 -5.91 -13.79
CA MET A 21 -11.70 -7.15 -14.00
C MET A 21 -10.83 -7.46 -12.79
N THR A 22 -10.09 -6.45 -12.29
CA THR A 22 -9.30 -6.58 -11.05
C THR A 22 -10.18 -6.94 -9.87
N LYS A 23 -11.33 -6.26 -9.70
CA LYS A 23 -12.24 -6.52 -8.60
C LYS A 23 -12.73 -7.96 -8.55
N ILE A 24 -13.13 -8.50 -9.70
CA ILE A 24 -13.62 -9.87 -9.83
C ILE A 24 -12.52 -10.89 -9.53
N ILE A 25 -11.30 -10.65 -10.03
CA ILE A 25 -10.19 -11.60 -9.90
C ILE A 25 -9.60 -11.63 -8.48
N VAL A 26 -9.52 -10.45 -7.84
CA VAL A 26 -8.82 -10.25 -6.56
C VAL A 26 -9.77 -10.46 -5.37
N PHE A 27 -10.87 -9.71 -5.31
CA PHE A 27 -11.68 -9.62 -4.08
C PHE A 27 -12.85 -10.59 -4.05
N LYS A 28 -13.38 -10.97 -5.21
CA LYS A 28 -14.56 -11.87 -5.34
C LYS A 28 -15.78 -11.43 -4.50
N SER A 29 -15.81 -10.16 -4.08
CA SER A 29 -16.83 -9.56 -3.23
C SER A 29 -17.43 -8.34 -3.94
N PHE A 30 -18.72 -8.11 -3.73
CA PHE A 30 -19.41 -6.93 -4.26
C PHE A 30 -20.04 -6.13 -3.13
N SER A 31 -19.62 -4.88 -3.02
CA SER A 31 -20.25 -3.87 -2.16
C SER A 31 -20.63 -2.69 -3.05
N LEU A 32 -21.90 -2.29 -2.98
CA LEU A 32 -22.42 -1.16 -3.75
C LEU A 32 -21.66 0.13 -3.43
N PHE A 33 -21.33 0.34 -2.15
CA PHE A 33 -20.58 1.50 -1.70
C PHE A 33 -19.16 1.54 -2.31
N ASN A 34 -18.46 0.41 -2.28
CA ASN A 34 -17.12 0.31 -2.89
C ASN A 34 -17.19 0.48 -4.41
N PHE A 35 -18.22 -0.05 -5.07
CA PHE A 35 -18.43 0.16 -6.50
C PHE A 35 -18.67 1.64 -6.84
N LEU A 36 -19.49 2.35 -6.06
CA LEU A 36 -19.71 3.79 -6.23
C LEU A 36 -18.41 4.59 -6.09
N ASN A 37 -17.58 4.27 -5.09
CA ASN A 37 -16.27 4.90 -4.93
C ASN A 37 -15.39 4.68 -6.18
N ILE A 38 -15.24 3.44 -6.65
CA ILE A 38 -14.50 3.12 -7.87
C ILE A 38 -15.02 3.91 -9.07
N LEU A 39 -16.34 4.00 -9.22
CA LEU A 39 -17.00 4.70 -10.32
C LEU A 39 -16.65 6.20 -10.33
N PHE A 40 -16.79 6.88 -9.20
CA PHE A 40 -16.50 8.33 -9.11
C PHE A 40 -15.01 8.66 -9.18
N PHE A 41 -14.13 7.82 -8.65
CA PHE A 41 -12.68 7.98 -8.84
C PHE A 41 -12.28 7.78 -10.31
N THR A 42 -12.82 6.74 -10.96
CA THR A 42 -12.59 6.46 -12.38
C THR A 42 -13.10 7.59 -13.26
N LEU A 43 -14.27 8.16 -12.93
CA LEU A 43 -14.85 9.29 -13.65
C LEU A 43 -13.95 10.54 -13.54
N GLY A 44 -13.47 10.83 -12.33
CA GLY A 44 -12.53 11.94 -12.09
C GLY A 44 -11.26 11.81 -12.91
N LEU A 45 -10.64 10.63 -12.89
CA LEU A 45 -9.44 10.34 -13.69
C LEU A 45 -9.72 10.44 -15.21
N THR A 46 -10.88 9.96 -15.65
CA THR A 46 -11.26 10.03 -17.07
C THR A 46 -11.38 11.47 -17.55
N ILE A 47 -12.03 12.33 -16.78
CA ILE A 47 -12.17 13.76 -17.12
C ILE A 47 -10.78 14.41 -17.18
N PHE A 48 -9.89 14.08 -16.24
CA PHE A 48 -8.52 14.57 -16.23
C PHE A 48 -7.74 14.16 -17.50
N ILE A 49 -7.77 12.87 -17.85
CA ILE A 49 -7.13 12.35 -19.08
C ILE A 49 -7.72 13.03 -20.32
N TYR A 50 -9.05 13.14 -20.39
CA TYR A 50 -9.72 13.79 -21.51
C TYR A 50 -9.31 15.26 -21.68
N ILE A 51 -9.16 16.01 -20.58
CA ILE A 51 -8.65 17.37 -20.59
C ILE A 51 -7.21 17.38 -21.15
N LEU A 52 -6.31 16.51 -20.66
CA LEU A 52 -4.92 16.40 -21.16
C LEU A 52 -4.85 16.09 -22.66
N THR A 53 -5.65 15.12 -23.12
CA THR A 53 -5.63 14.63 -24.51
C THR A 53 -6.44 15.49 -25.46
N THR A 54 -6.78 16.71 -25.07
CA THR A 54 -7.50 17.68 -25.93
C THR A 54 -6.86 19.07 -25.95
N PHE A 55 -5.68 19.25 -25.34
CA PHE A 55 -4.94 20.50 -25.38
C PHE A 55 -4.24 20.76 -26.72
N PHE A 56 -3.69 19.72 -27.36
CA PHE A 56 -2.78 19.84 -28.50
C PHE A 56 -3.47 19.60 -29.85
N LYS A 57 -2.68 19.56 -30.92
CA LYS A 57 -3.11 19.14 -32.26
C LYS A 57 -3.50 17.65 -32.22
N ARG A 58 -4.37 17.24 -33.16
CA ARG A 58 -4.94 15.89 -33.20
C ARG A 58 -3.87 14.79 -33.14
N THR A 59 -2.81 14.89 -33.92
CA THR A 59 -1.74 13.87 -33.96
C THR A 59 -1.08 13.66 -32.59
N ILE A 60 -0.72 14.75 -31.91
CA ILE A 60 -0.10 14.72 -30.59
C ILE A 60 -1.08 14.16 -29.54
N ASN A 61 -2.34 14.59 -29.57
CA ASN A 61 -3.37 14.07 -28.66
C ASN A 61 -3.56 12.56 -28.80
N PHE A 62 -3.54 12.02 -30.03
CA PHE A 62 -3.61 10.58 -30.28
C PHE A 62 -2.44 9.83 -29.65
N ILE A 63 -1.20 10.34 -29.80
CA ILE A 63 0.00 9.73 -29.23
C ILE A 63 -0.10 9.73 -27.70
N ILE A 64 -0.41 10.89 -27.10
CA ILE A 64 -0.54 11.02 -25.64
C ILE A 64 -1.63 10.10 -25.10
N TYR A 65 -2.78 10.03 -25.78
CA TYR A 65 -3.92 9.21 -25.37
C TYR A 65 -3.55 7.72 -25.30
N TYR A 66 -3.01 7.16 -26.39
CA TYR A 66 -2.63 5.75 -26.40
C TYR A 66 -1.45 5.46 -25.48
N PHE A 67 -0.49 6.40 -25.33
CA PHE A 67 0.59 6.25 -24.36
C PHE A 67 0.05 6.13 -22.93
N ILE A 68 -0.79 7.07 -22.49
CA ILE A 68 -1.39 7.08 -21.14
C ILE A 68 -2.16 5.78 -20.89
N LEU A 69 -3.02 5.36 -21.81
CA LEU A 69 -3.84 4.16 -21.63
C LEU A 69 -3.02 2.87 -21.67
N SER A 70 -1.95 2.83 -22.46
CA SER A 70 -1.01 1.70 -22.46
C SER A 70 -0.27 1.60 -21.14
N VAL A 71 0.21 2.73 -20.59
CA VAL A 71 0.85 2.75 -19.26
C VAL A 71 -0.12 2.30 -18.17
N ILE A 72 -1.36 2.80 -18.18
CA ILE A 72 -2.40 2.35 -17.25
C ILE A 72 -2.61 0.84 -17.37
N ASN A 73 -2.76 0.32 -18.59
CA ASN A 73 -2.96 -1.11 -18.82
C ASN A 73 -1.79 -1.96 -18.30
N LEU A 74 -0.54 -1.52 -18.53
CA LEU A 74 0.65 -2.18 -18.00
C LEU A 74 0.68 -2.19 -16.48
N ILE A 75 0.26 -1.10 -15.81
CA ILE A 75 0.14 -1.07 -14.35
C ILE A 75 -0.85 -2.14 -13.86
N PHE A 76 -2.01 -2.27 -14.50
CA PHE A 76 -2.98 -3.31 -14.15
C PHE A 76 -2.42 -4.72 -14.34
N ILE A 77 -1.76 -4.98 -15.48
CA ILE A 77 -1.13 -6.27 -15.76
C ILE A 77 -0.09 -6.61 -14.70
N ALA A 78 0.83 -5.68 -14.40
CA ALA A 78 1.87 -5.87 -13.40
C ALA A 78 1.28 -6.18 -12.01
N GLN A 79 0.28 -5.42 -11.59
CA GLN A 79 -0.37 -5.61 -10.29
C GLN A 79 -1.10 -6.95 -10.18
N ILE A 80 -1.79 -7.39 -11.25
CA ILE A 80 -2.50 -8.67 -11.23
C ILE A 80 -1.55 -9.87 -11.20
N ILE A 81 -0.46 -9.82 -11.96
CA ILE A 81 0.56 -10.87 -11.93
C ILE A 81 1.22 -10.94 -10.55
N TYR A 82 1.53 -9.77 -9.98
CA TYR A 82 2.09 -9.69 -8.63
C TYR A 82 1.12 -10.26 -7.58
N PHE A 83 -0.16 -9.86 -7.64
CA PHE A 83 -1.19 -10.37 -6.74
C PHE A 83 -1.35 -11.89 -6.84
N LYS A 84 -1.31 -12.45 -8.05
CA LYS A 84 -1.42 -13.92 -8.22
C LYS A 84 -0.24 -14.70 -7.68
N THR A 85 0.89 -14.05 -7.45
CA THR A 85 2.10 -14.70 -6.94
C THR A 85 2.23 -14.53 -5.43
N TYR A 86 1.93 -13.33 -4.91
CA TYR A 86 2.23 -12.94 -3.53
C TYR A 86 0.99 -12.63 -2.68
N GLU A 87 -0.22 -12.73 -3.24
CA GLU A 87 -1.50 -12.39 -2.59
C GLU A 87 -1.58 -10.97 -2.01
N GLY A 88 -0.70 -10.08 -2.44
CA GLY A 88 -0.64 -8.66 -2.06
C GLY A 88 -0.60 -7.73 -3.27
N LEU A 89 -0.68 -6.42 -3.03
CA LEU A 89 -0.42 -5.42 -4.06
C LEU A 89 1.02 -4.95 -4.00
N MET A 90 1.61 -4.70 -5.17
CA MET A 90 2.97 -4.21 -5.27
C MET A 90 3.01 -2.74 -4.85
N SER A 91 3.81 -2.43 -3.81
CA SER A 91 4.05 -1.04 -3.37
C SER A 91 5.27 -0.44 -4.07
N LEU A 92 5.10 0.79 -4.56
CA LEU A 92 6.14 1.62 -5.14
C LEU A 92 7.19 2.01 -4.10
N TYR A 93 6.81 2.13 -2.82
CA TYR A 93 7.75 2.40 -1.73
C TYR A 93 8.79 1.29 -1.61
N SER A 94 8.35 0.03 -1.58
CA SER A 94 9.24 -1.14 -1.49
C SER A 94 10.16 -1.27 -2.71
N MET A 95 9.67 -0.95 -3.90
CA MET A 95 10.47 -0.94 -5.13
C MET A 95 11.58 0.12 -5.10
N ARG A 96 11.36 1.25 -4.42
CA ARG A 96 12.35 2.34 -4.33
C ARG A 96 13.50 2.01 -3.39
N GLN A 97 13.24 1.24 -2.34
CA GLN A 97 14.23 0.92 -1.30
C GLN A 97 15.19 -0.21 -1.68
N THR A 98 15.00 -0.88 -2.82
CA THR A 98 15.67 -2.16 -3.09
C THR A 98 16.56 -2.16 -4.34
N THR A 99 17.79 -2.65 -4.17
CA THR A 99 18.70 -3.22 -5.19
C THR A 99 18.21 -4.57 -5.77
N VAL A 100 16.99 -4.99 -5.41
CA VAL A 100 16.45 -6.35 -5.54
C VAL A 100 15.91 -6.67 -6.94
N VAL A 101 15.69 -5.66 -7.79
CA VAL A 101 15.13 -5.87 -9.15
C VAL A 101 16.03 -6.79 -10.00
N THR A 102 17.35 -6.78 -9.77
CA THR A 102 18.30 -7.62 -10.50
C THR A 102 18.32 -9.07 -10.03
N GLU A 103 18.06 -9.35 -8.75
CA GLU A 103 18.09 -10.72 -8.20
C GLU A 103 16.80 -11.50 -8.46
N PHE A 104 15.68 -10.79 -8.69
CA PHE A 104 14.36 -11.41 -8.93
C PHE A 104 13.92 -11.39 -10.39
N GLY A 105 14.74 -10.87 -11.32
CA GLY A 105 14.36 -10.70 -12.73
C GLY A 105 13.92 -12.00 -13.43
N ASN A 106 14.61 -13.12 -13.16
CA ASN A 106 14.21 -14.43 -13.70
C ASN A 106 12.87 -14.90 -13.11
N SER A 107 12.62 -14.61 -11.84
CA SER A 107 11.35 -14.93 -11.18
C SER A 107 10.19 -14.13 -11.78
N VAL A 108 10.41 -12.88 -12.21
CA VAL A 108 9.38 -12.05 -12.87
C VAL A 108 8.93 -12.68 -14.20
N LEU A 109 9.86 -13.20 -15.01
CA LEU A 109 9.50 -13.85 -16.27
C LEU A 109 8.69 -15.13 -16.03
N ASP A 110 9.06 -15.93 -15.03
CA ASP A 110 8.28 -17.12 -14.65
C ASP A 110 6.88 -16.76 -14.15
N MET A 111 6.76 -15.70 -13.33
CA MET A 111 5.47 -15.16 -12.88
C MET A 111 4.58 -14.75 -14.05
N ILE A 112 5.15 -14.08 -15.06
CA ILE A 112 4.42 -13.69 -16.28
C ILE A 112 3.99 -14.92 -17.06
N TYR A 113 4.89 -15.89 -17.28
CA TYR A 113 4.60 -17.09 -18.05
C TYR A 113 3.47 -17.92 -17.43
N ARG A 114 3.51 -18.14 -16.10
CA ARG A 114 2.45 -18.85 -15.36
C ARG A 114 1.09 -18.16 -15.45
N ASN A 115 1.08 -16.84 -15.60
CA ASN A 115 -0.13 -16.01 -15.63
C ASN A 115 -0.41 -15.39 -17.00
N ILE A 116 0.15 -15.94 -18.08
CA ILE A 116 0.10 -15.33 -19.42
C ILE A 116 -1.34 -15.14 -19.93
N PHE A 117 -2.25 -16.03 -19.53
CA PHE A 117 -3.67 -15.93 -19.84
C PHE A 117 -4.29 -14.63 -19.29
N LEU A 118 -3.93 -14.22 -18.07
CA LEU A 118 -4.39 -12.96 -17.48
C LEU A 118 -3.82 -11.75 -18.21
N VAL A 119 -2.58 -11.83 -18.68
CA VAL A 119 -1.97 -10.78 -19.52
C VAL A 119 -2.81 -10.54 -20.77
N PHE A 120 -3.15 -11.61 -21.50
CA PHE A 120 -3.98 -11.49 -22.70
C PHE A 120 -5.36 -10.93 -22.38
N ILE A 121 -6.00 -11.38 -21.30
CA ILE A 121 -7.30 -10.85 -20.86
C ILE A 121 -7.24 -9.34 -20.63
N PHE A 122 -6.25 -8.86 -19.89
CA PHE A 122 -6.11 -7.42 -19.60
C PHE A 122 -5.70 -6.60 -20.82
N LEU A 123 -5.09 -7.22 -21.84
CA LEU A 123 -4.81 -6.56 -23.13
C LEU A 123 -6.07 -6.39 -24.01
N ILE A 124 -7.13 -7.18 -23.82
CA ILE A 124 -8.35 -7.13 -24.67
C ILE A 124 -8.94 -5.71 -24.76
N PRO A 125 -9.21 -4.98 -23.66
CA PRO A 125 -9.73 -3.61 -23.74
C PRO A 125 -8.85 -2.68 -24.59
N LEU A 126 -7.53 -2.86 -24.55
CA LEU A 126 -6.58 -2.03 -25.29
C LEU A 126 -6.59 -2.39 -26.78
N VAL A 127 -6.64 -3.69 -27.10
CA VAL A 127 -6.77 -4.18 -28.48
C VAL A 127 -8.08 -3.70 -29.11
N ILE A 128 -9.21 -3.80 -28.40
CA ILE A 128 -10.50 -3.29 -28.86
C ILE A 128 -10.41 -1.78 -29.15
N LEU A 129 -9.77 -1.01 -28.25
CA LEU A 129 -9.58 0.43 -28.44
C LEU A 129 -8.73 0.77 -29.68
N ILE A 130 -7.69 -0.03 -29.96
CA ILE A 130 -6.84 0.11 -31.16
C ILE A 130 -7.60 -0.28 -32.44
N ILE A 131 -8.51 -1.25 -32.38
CA ILE A 131 -9.36 -1.61 -33.53
C ILE A 131 -10.38 -0.49 -33.82
N LEU A 132 -11.00 0.08 -32.78
CA LEU A 132 -11.99 1.15 -32.92
C LEU A 132 -11.37 2.47 -33.41
N ASN A 133 -10.15 2.80 -32.96
CA ASN A 133 -9.26 3.90 -33.38
C ASN A 133 -9.96 5.09 -34.10
N LYS A 134 -9.48 5.49 -35.29
CA LYS A 134 -9.89 6.73 -35.97
C LYS A 134 -11.34 6.71 -36.45
N LYS A 135 -11.98 5.53 -36.52
CA LYS A 135 -13.39 5.40 -36.93
C LYS A 135 -14.31 6.06 -35.90
N VAL A 136 -13.93 5.97 -34.63
CA VAL A 136 -14.78 6.35 -33.50
C VAL A 136 -14.19 7.52 -32.71
N LEU A 137 -12.87 7.50 -32.45
CA LEU A 137 -12.19 8.52 -31.64
C LEU A 137 -11.89 9.79 -32.44
N SER A 138 -12.27 10.94 -31.88
CA SER A 138 -12.06 12.24 -32.51
C SER A 138 -10.76 12.91 -32.05
N LEU A 139 -10.51 12.92 -30.73
CA LEU A 139 -9.36 13.53 -30.03
C LEU A 139 -8.97 14.91 -30.58
N LYS A 140 -9.97 15.68 -31.00
CA LYS A 140 -9.79 17.03 -31.55
C LYS A 140 -9.61 18.03 -30.42
N ARG A 141 -8.77 19.04 -30.66
CA ARG A 141 -8.56 20.16 -29.74
C ARG A 141 -9.90 20.78 -29.31
N ILE A 142 -10.08 20.95 -28.00
CA ILE A 142 -11.29 21.62 -27.47
C ILE A 142 -11.16 23.13 -27.63
N LYS A 143 -12.26 23.77 -28.04
CA LYS A 143 -12.36 25.25 -28.09
C LYS A 143 -12.18 25.80 -26.68
N PHE A 144 -11.42 26.89 -26.54
CA PHE A 144 -11.09 27.48 -25.24
C PHE A 144 -12.32 27.73 -24.35
N LYS A 145 -13.43 28.21 -24.94
CA LYS A 145 -14.71 28.45 -24.26
C LYS A 145 -15.34 27.23 -23.56
N LEU A 146 -15.00 26.00 -23.97
CA LEU A 146 -15.55 24.77 -23.39
C LEU A 146 -14.66 24.17 -22.30
N LYS A 147 -13.41 24.63 -22.15
CA LYS A 147 -12.50 24.11 -21.12
C LYS A 147 -12.99 24.36 -19.69
N PRO A 148 -13.53 25.55 -19.34
CA PRO A 148 -14.06 25.79 -17.99
C PRO A 148 -15.16 24.82 -17.59
N ILE A 149 -15.97 24.34 -18.55
CA ILE A 149 -17.06 23.39 -18.29
C ILE A 149 -16.49 22.04 -17.81
N PHE A 150 -15.46 21.52 -18.46
CA PHE A 150 -14.84 20.25 -18.06
C PHE A 150 -14.05 20.39 -16.74
N ILE A 151 -13.45 21.55 -16.50
CA ILE A 151 -12.82 21.85 -15.20
C ILE A 151 -13.87 21.89 -14.09
N GLY A 152 -15.01 22.57 -14.31
CA GLY A 152 -16.13 22.58 -13.38
C GLY A 152 -16.68 21.18 -13.10
N LEU A 153 -16.84 20.36 -14.14
CA LEU A 153 -17.26 18.96 -13.99
C LEU A 153 -16.24 18.14 -13.18
N PHE A 154 -14.94 18.32 -13.43
CA PHE A 154 -13.89 17.68 -12.65
C PHE A 154 -13.95 18.07 -11.17
N LEU A 155 -14.16 19.36 -10.87
CA LEU A 155 -14.30 19.86 -9.51
C LEU A 155 -15.55 19.28 -8.81
N ILE A 156 -16.68 19.19 -9.50
CA ILE A 156 -17.90 18.58 -8.96
C ILE A 156 -17.66 17.12 -8.61
N VAL A 157 -17.07 16.34 -9.53
CA VAL A 157 -16.76 14.93 -9.29
C VAL A 157 -15.75 14.77 -8.15
N TYR A 158 -14.79 15.68 -8.03
CA TYR A 158 -13.84 15.71 -6.91
C TYR A 158 -14.54 15.96 -5.57
N LEU A 159 -15.47 16.92 -5.50
CA LEU A 159 -16.26 17.18 -4.30
C LEU A 159 -17.14 15.99 -3.91
N ILE A 160 -17.75 15.30 -4.89
CA ILE A 160 -18.52 14.08 -4.65
C ILE A 160 -17.63 12.99 -4.05
N ASN A 161 -16.42 12.79 -4.59
CA ASN A 161 -15.46 11.83 -4.01
C ASN A 161 -15.14 12.19 -2.56
N ILE A 162 -14.87 13.46 -2.24
CA ILE A 162 -14.61 13.88 -0.84
C ILE A 162 -15.82 13.58 0.06
N ALA A 163 -17.04 13.86 -0.40
CA ALA A 163 -18.25 13.59 0.36
C ALA A 163 -18.43 12.08 0.63
N LEU A 164 -18.20 11.23 -0.37
CA LEU A 164 -18.25 9.78 -0.22
C LEU A 164 -17.23 9.26 0.79
N LEU A 165 -16.03 9.86 0.84
CA LEU A 165 -15.01 9.47 1.81
C LEU A 165 -15.41 9.75 3.27
N GLN A 166 -16.31 10.71 3.54
CA GLN A 166 -16.76 11.02 4.90
C GLN A 166 -17.75 9.99 5.46
N ILE A 167 -18.35 9.15 4.61
CA ILE A 167 -19.30 8.14 5.04
C ILE A 167 -18.55 7.08 5.88
N ASN A 168 -19.12 6.75 7.05
CA ASN A 168 -18.58 5.79 8.01
C ASN A 168 -17.14 6.07 8.46
N LYS A 169 -16.77 7.35 8.59
CA LYS A 169 -15.42 7.81 8.97
C LYS A 169 -14.85 7.20 10.26
N ASN A 170 -15.71 6.73 11.16
CA ASN A 170 -15.31 6.20 12.47
C ASN A 170 -14.90 4.72 12.44
N ASP A 171 -15.08 4.02 11.31
CA ASP A 171 -14.64 2.62 11.19
C ASP A 171 -13.11 2.53 11.17
N ILE A 172 -12.58 1.44 11.74
CA ILE A 172 -11.12 1.16 11.85
C ILE A 172 -10.44 1.24 10.48
N TYR A 173 -11.11 0.77 9.42
CA TYR A 173 -10.67 0.87 8.03
C TYR A 173 -11.63 1.71 7.18
N SER A 174 -12.14 2.83 7.72
CA SER A 174 -13.03 3.71 6.96
C SER A 174 -12.38 4.21 5.66
N SER A 175 -13.21 4.58 4.69
CA SER A 175 -12.70 5.21 3.46
C SER A 175 -11.91 6.48 3.76
N TYR A 176 -12.31 7.22 4.79
CA TYR A 176 -11.58 8.40 5.25
C TYR A 176 -10.18 8.05 5.78
N SER A 177 -10.06 7.04 6.65
CA SER A 177 -8.76 6.69 7.27
C SER A 177 -7.76 6.21 6.23
N LEU A 178 -8.19 5.29 5.34
CA LEU A 178 -7.35 4.75 4.27
C LEU A 178 -6.89 5.79 3.24
N TYR A 179 -7.69 6.85 3.03
CA TYR A 179 -7.36 7.88 2.04
C TYR A 179 -6.45 8.99 2.60
N TYR A 180 -6.66 9.39 3.87
CA TYR A 180 -6.04 10.58 4.46
C TYR A 180 -5.06 10.32 5.60
N LYS A 181 -5.29 9.28 6.42
CA LYS A 181 -4.54 9.08 7.67
C LYS A 181 -3.47 8.01 7.54
N ASP A 182 -3.90 6.79 7.22
CA ASP A 182 -3.06 5.61 7.31
C ASP A 182 -3.28 4.73 6.08
N PHE A 183 -2.23 4.58 5.27
CA PHE A 183 -2.21 3.70 4.11
C PHE A 183 -1.56 2.35 4.47
N SER A 184 -1.92 1.82 5.65
CA SER A 184 -1.41 0.56 6.17
C SER A 184 -1.88 -0.66 5.39
N SER A 185 -2.99 -0.57 4.65
CA SER A 185 -3.53 -1.67 3.86
C SER A 185 -3.86 -1.28 2.42
N PRO A 186 -2.88 -1.43 1.48
CA PRO A 186 -3.11 -1.20 0.06
C PRO A 186 -4.21 -2.10 -0.52
N LEU A 187 -4.32 -3.34 -0.05
CA LEU A 187 -5.32 -4.29 -0.54
C LEU A 187 -6.74 -3.82 -0.21
N LEU A 188 -7.00 -3.37 1.02
CA LEU A 188 -8.30 -2.80 1.41
C LEU A 188 -8.58 -1.47 0.69
N ALA A 189 -7.55 -0.64 0.48
CA ALA A 189 -7.69 0.58 -0.30
C ALA A 189 -8.12 0.29 -1.75
N ALA A 190 -7.53 -0.74 -2.38
CA ALA A 190 -7.92 -1.16 -3.72
C ALA A 190 -9.32 -1.77 -3.77
N GLU A 191 -9.72 -2.48 -2.73
CA GLU A 191 -11.10 -2.95 -2.62
C GLU A 191 -12.09 -1.78 -2.61
N LYS A 192 -11.78 -0.71 -1.86
CA LYS A 192 -12.70 0.43 -1.68
C LYS A 192 -12.67 1.42 -2.83
N PHE A 193 -11.50 1.73 -3.39
CA PHE A 193 -11.31 2.85 -4.32
C PHE A 193 -10.88 2.44 -5.73
N GLY A 194 -10.52 1.17 -5.91
CA GLY A 194 -9.92 0.69 -7.15
C GLY A 194 -8.40 0.77 -7.13
N LEU A 195 -7.80 0.03 -8.05
CA LEU A 195 -6.36 -0.14 -8.14
C LEU A 195 -5.66 1.18 -8.49
N LEU A 196 -6.19 1.96 -9.44
CA LEU A 196 -5.53 3.20 -9.86
C LEU A 196 -5.50 4.25 -8.75
N THR A 197 -6.60 4.38 -8.01
CA THR A 197 -6.66 5.31 -6.87
C THR A 197 -5.66 4.89 -5.82
N THR A 198 -5.56 3.59 -5.55
CA THR A 198 -4.61 3.01 -4.59
C THR A 198 -3.16 3.26 -5.00
N MET A 199 -2.81 2.99 -6.25
CA MET A 199 -1.46 3.27 -6.78
C MET A 199 -1.12 4.76 -6.75
N ARG A 200 -2.09 5.65 -6.98
CA ARG A 200 -1.91 7.08 -6.84
C ARG A 200 -1.66 7.49 -5.37
N LEU A 201 -2.37 6.88 -4.41
CA LEU A 201 -2.15 7.13 -2.98
C LEU A 201 -0.77 6.63 -2.54
N ASP A 202 -0.38 5.44 -3.00
CA ASP A 202 0.94 4.84 -2.74
C ASP A 202 2.07 5.70 -3.34
N LEU A 203 1.92 6.18 -4.58
CA LEU A 203 2.85 7.12 -5.21
C LEU A 203 2.95 8.43 -4.41
N ARG A 204 1.80 8.99 -3.99
CA ARG A 204 1.77 10.21 -3.17
C ARG A 204 2.54 9.99 -1.88
N ASN A 205 2.29 8.90 -1.17
CA ASN A 205 2.97 8.63 0.09
C ASN A 205 4.47 8.36 -0.15
N THR A 206 4.85 7.65 -1.21
CA THR A 206 6.26 7.42 -1.57
C THR A 206 7.03 8.70 -1.89
N ILE A 207 6.36 9.73 -2.43
CA ILE A 207 6.98 11.02 -2.78
C ILE A 207 6.92 12.01 -1.60
N PHE A 208 5.80 12.07 -0.89
CA PHE A 208 5.47 13.14 0.06
C PHE A 208 5.52 12.73 1.54
N ASN A 209 5.39 11.44 1.87
CA ASN A 209 5.71 11.02 3.23
C ASN A 209 7.23 11.05 3.33
N LYS A 210 7.73 12.14 3.92
CA LYS A 210 8.98 12.09 4.67
C LYS A 210 8.85 10.91 5.62
N GLU A 211 9.90 10.08 5.68
CA GLU A 211 10.09 9.06 6.71
C GLU A 211 9.41 9.53 7.98
N ASP A 212 8.40 8.80 8.45
CA ASP A 212 7.64 9.19 9.62
C ASP A 212 8.65 9.60 10.68
N THR A 213 8.78 10.90 10.94
CA THR A 213 9.54 11.38 12.07
C THR A 213 8.72 10.87 13.23
N PHE A 214 9.12 9.71 13.76
CA PHE A 214 8.51 9.06 14.91
C PHE A 214 8.60 10.07 16.06
N LYS A 215 7.60 10.93 16.17
CA LYS A 215 7.43 11.80 17.32
C LYS A 215 6.83 10.92 18.39
N PHE A 216 7.70 10.33 19.18
CA PHE A 216 7.29 9.62 20.37
C PHE A 216 6.56 10.62 21.27
N GLU A 217 5.28 10.36 21.54
CA GLU A 217 4.58 11.10 22.58
C GLU A 217 5.32 10.84 23.90
N GLU A 218 5.80 11.89 24.55
CA GLU A 218 6.38 11.82 25.89
C GLU A 218 5.27 11.46 26.89
N SER A 219 4.94 10.17 26.99
CA SER A 219 4.18 9.69 28.14
C SER A 219 5.12 9.73 29.34
N LYS A 220 5.14 10.85 30.06
CA LYS A 220 5.73 10.94 31.41
C LYS A 220 4.89 10.10 32.35
N ILE A 221 5.13 8.79 32.36
CA ILE A 221 4.50 7.89 33.32
C ILE A 221 5.23 8.10 34.65
N ASP A 222 4.53 8.71 35.59
CA ASP A 222 5.04 9.01 36.92
C ASP A 222 5.45 7.70 37.64
N PHE A 223 6.74 7.59 37.95
CA PHE A 223 7.33 6.39 38.53
C PHE A 223 7.00 6.32 40.02
N LYS A 224 5.88 5.70 40.38
CA LYS A 224 5.67 5.25 41.77
C LYS A 224 6.42 3.95 41.99
N ILE A 225 7.57 4.03 42.65
CA ILE A 225 8.27 2.88 43.20
C ILE A 225 7.34 2.23 44.21
N ASP A 226 6.95 0.98 43.98
CA ASP A 226 6.33 0.19 45.03
C ASP A 226 7.42 -0.19 46.04
N LEU A 227 7.47 0.55 47.16
CA LEU A 227 8.44 0.41 48.23
C LEU A 227 8.37 -0.95 48.94
N LYS A 228 7.45 -1.86 48.54
CA LYS A 228 7.37 -3.24 49.02
C LYS A 228 8.22 -4.26 48.24
N SER A 229 8.76 -3.91 47.07
CA SER A 229 9.61 -4.85 46.30
C SER A 229 11.00 -4.98 46.92
N ILE A 230 11.40 -6.21 47.26
CA ILE A 230 12.79 -6.54 47.67
C ILE A 230 13.76 -6.43 46.48
N TYR A 231 13.23 -6.50 45.25
CA TYR A 231 14.02 -6.49 44.03
C TYR A 231 14.18 -5.07 43.46
N LEU A 232 15.42 -4.76 43.07
CA LEU A 232 15.79 -3.50 42.41
C LEU A 232 15.30 -3.44 40.96
N PRO A 233 15.15 -2.23 40.38
CA PRO A 233 14.91 -2.07 38.94
C PRO A 233 16.03 -2.67 38.07
N ASN A 234 15.65 -3.21 36.91
CA ASN A 234 16.56 -3.73 35.91
C ASN A 234 17.02 -2.61 34.96
N ILE A 235 18.08 -1.91 35.36
CA ILE A 235 18.62 -0.74 34.64
C ILE A 235 20.03 -1.07 34.12
N LEU A 236 20.23 -0.86 32.82
CA LEU A 236 21.56 -0.86 32.20
C LEU A 236 22.23 0.50 32.38
N LYS A 237 23.55 0.51 32.58
CA LYS A 237 24.35 1.73 32.74
C LYS A 237 24.65 2.38 31.38
N ILE A 238 23.61 2.88 30.71
CA ILE A 238 23.73 3.54 29.40
C ILE A 238 23.62 5.07 29.61
N ASN A 239 24.59 5.82 29.08
CA ASN A 239 24.57 7.29 29.12
C ASN A 239 23.80 7.85 27.92
N PHE A 240 22.46 7.82 27.98
CA PHE A 240 21.62 8.31 26.89
C PHE A 240 21.84 9.80 26.57
N ASN A 241 22.15 10.63 27.57
CA ASN A 241 22.38 12.07 27.36
C ASN A 241 23.58 12.32 26.43
N GLU A 242 24.67 11.60 26.63
CA GLU A 242 25.85 11.70 25.78
C GLU A 242 25.57 11.19 24.36
N LEU A 243 24.87 10.06 24.23
CA LEU A 243 24.48 9.49 22.94
C LEU A 243 23.58 10.45 22.15
N ILE A 244 22.63 11.11 22.79
CA ILE A 244 21.74 12.10 22.17
C ILE A 244 22.54 13.33 21.71
N ASN A 245 23.46 13.84 22.54
CA ASN A 245 24.25 15.03 22.22
C ASN A 245 25.24 14.80 21.07
N ASN A 246 25.83 13.61 20.99
CA ASN A 246 26.83 13.27 19.97
C ASN A 246 26.22 12.82 18.64
N SER A 247 24.92 12.52 18.59
CA SER A 247 24.24 12.04 17.38
C SER A 247 23.86 13.21 16.45
N THR A 248 24.27 13.19 15.19
CA THR A 248 23.83 14.17 14.18
C THR A 248 22.56 13.74 13.45
N ASP A 249 22.28 12.44 13.44
CA ASP A 249 21.09 11.84 12.84
C ASP A 249 19.86 11.99 13.75
N GLU A 250 18.80 12.59 13.23
CA GLU A 250 17.55 12.87 13.97
C GLU A 250 16.81 11.58 14.36
N THR A 251 16.86 10.54 13.52
CA THR A 251 16.25 9.24 13.81
C THR A 251 16.96 8.58 14.99
N ILE A 252 18.29 8.59 15.00
CA ILE A 252 19.08 8.02 16.11
C ILE A 252 18.83 8.79 17.42
N LYS A 253 18.76 10.13 17.36
CA LYS A 253 18.39 10.96 18.52
C LYS A 253 17.03 10.58 19.09
N ASN A 254 16.02 10.45 18.23
CA ASN A 254 14.66 10.09 18.63
C ASN A 254 14.63 8.69 19.26
N MET A 255 15.39 7.73 18.73
CA MET A 255 15.52 6.39 19.32
C MET A 255 16.13 6.46 20.72
N HIS A 256 17.22 7.21 20.93
CA HIS A 256 17.83 7.34 22.24
C HIS A 256 16.89 7.98 23.27
N GLN A 257 16.17 9.04 22.88
CA GLN A 257 15.15 9.68 23.72
C GLN A 257 14.01 8.71 24.08
N TYR A 258 13.57 7.90 23.12
CA TYR A 258 12.55 6.89 23.35
C TYR A 258 13.00 5.85 24.37
N PHE A 259 14.21 5.29 24.21
CA PHE A 259 14.73 4.27 25.10
C PHE A 259 15.01 4.81 26.50
N SER A 260 15.49 6.05 26.64
CA SER A 260 15.72 6.69 27.94
C SER A 260 14.44 6.87 28.75
N ASN A 261 13.30 7.02 28.06
CA ASN A 261 11.99 7.24 28.68
C ASN A 261 11.22 5.95 28.97
N ARG A 262 11.78 4.76 28.69
CA ARG A 262 11.11 3.48 28.98
C ARG A 262 11.20 3.13 30.46
N LYS A 263 10.07 2.72 31.04
CA LYS A 263 10.00 2.25 32.44
C LYS A 263 10.81 0.95 32.57
N PRO A 264 11.81 0.89 33.47
CA PRO A 264 12.54 -0.34 33.72
C PRO A 264 11.62 -1.43 34.28
N THR A 265 11.87 -2.68 33.89
CA THR A 265 11.27 -3.84 34.57
C THR A 265 11.90 -4.03 35.96
N ILE A 266 11.21 -4.72 36.85
CA ILE A 266 11.75 -5.06 38.18
C ILE A 266 12.49 -6.40 38.06
N LYS A 267 13.65 -6.52 38.74
CA LYS A 267 14.35 -7.79 38.82
C LYS A 267 13.51 -8.84 39.56
N ASN A 268 13.85 -10.10 39.39
CA ASN A 268 13.20 -11.23 40.03
C ASN A 268 14.22 -12.31 40.42
N GLU A 269 13.74 -13.41 40.97
CA GLU A 269 14.56 -14.57 41.36
C GLU A 269 15.36 -15.18 40.19
N TYR A 270 14.87 -15.04 38.95
CA TYR A 270 15.54 -15.53 37.74
C TYR A 270 16.60 -14.57 37.19
N THR A 271 16.75 -13.37 37.76
CA THR A 271 17.68 -12.36 37.23
C THR A 271 19.13 -12.79 37.47
N GLY A 272 19.84 -13.07 36.37
CA GLY A 272 21.27 -13.38 36.39
C GLY A 272 21.61 -14.85 36.68
N ILE A 273 20.64 -15.76 36.75
CA ILE A 273 20.89 -17.19 37.02
C ILE A 273 21.79 -17.87 35.98
N PHE A 274 21.85 -17.32 34.76
CA PHE A 274 22.69 -17.81 33.67
C PHE A 274 23.92 -16.93 33.41
N LYS A 275 24.30 -16.07 34.37
CA LYS A 275 25.50 -15.25 34.23
C LYS A 275 26.73 -16.14 33.98
N ASP A 276 27.55 -15.73 33.01
CA ASP A 276 28.80 -16.39 32.63
C ASP A 276 28.61 -17.84 32.09
N LYS A 277 27.41 -18.20 31.61
CA LYS A 277 27.14 -19.45 30.90
C LYS A 277 27.24 -19.26 29.38
N ASN A 278 27.49 -20.36 28.67
CA ASN A 278 27.40 -20.38 27.21
C ASN A 278 25.92 -20.29 26.77
N LEU A 279 25.64 -19.49 25.75
CA LEU A 279 24.34 -19.41 25.11
C LEU A 279 24.36 -20.21 23.81
N ILE A 280 23.48 -21.21 23.69
CA ILE A 280 23.20 -21.92 22.45
C ILE A 280 21.81 -21.49 21.97
N VAL A 281 21.72 -20.93 20.77
CA VAL A 281 20.46 -20.52 20.15
C VAL A 281 20.14 -21.48 19.01
N ILE A 282 18.93 -22.02 19.01
CA ILE A 282 18.42 -22.90 17.94
C ILE A 282 17.28 -22.14 17.25
N LEU A 283 17.46 -21.77 15.99
CA LEU A 283 16.40 -21.25 15.14
C LEU A 283 15.66 -22.42 14.50
N ALA A 284 14.40 -22.60 14.88
CA ALA A 284 13.53 -23.57 14.23
C ALA A 284 12.76 -22.88 13.09
N GLU A 285 13.24 -23.06 11.85
CA GLU A 285 12.65 -22.45 10.65
C GLU A 285 11.19 -22.89 10.45
N ALA A 286 10.30 -21.92 10.23
CA ALA A 286 8.85 -22.13 10.07
C ALA A 286 8.19 -22.95 11.21
N PHE A 287 8.74 -22.94 12.42
CA PHE A 287 8.17 -23.63 13.57
C PHE A 287 6.83 -23.00 13.99
N ASP A 288 5.83 -23.86 14.19
CA ASP A 288 4.52 -23.52 14.76
C ASP A 288 4.25 -24.46 15.95
N PRO A 289 3.80 -23.95 17.12
CA PRO A 289 3.46 -24.78 18.27
C PRO A 289 2.47 -25.91 17.97
N ILE A 290 1.64 -25.80 16.92
CA ILE A 290 0.74 -26.87 16.48
C ILE A 290 1.47 -28.17 16.11
N GLY A 291 2.74 -28.07 15.72
CA GLY A 291 3.59 -29.22 15.38
C GLY A 291 4.24 -29.90 16.59
N VAL A 292 4.02 -29.40 17.81
CA VAL A 292 4.55 -29.97 19.05
C VAL A 292 3.59 -31.04 19.57
N ASP A 293 3.96 -32.30 19.42
CA ASP A 293 3.14 -33.44 19.79
C ASP A 293 3.99 -34.52 20.49
N GLU A 294 3.47 -35.06 21.59
CA GLU A 294 4.18 -36.04 22.42
C GLU A 294 4.50 -37.32 21.65
N THR A 295 3.68 -37.68 20.67
CA THR A 295 3.79 -38.93 19.91
C THR A 295 4.45 -38.74 18.55
N ILE A 296 4.09 -37.68 17.83
CA ILE A 296 4.54 -37.44 16.44
C ILE A 296 5.91 -36.74 16.43
N THR A 297 6.15 -35.81 17.37
CA THR A 297 7.41 -35.04 17.47
C THR A 297 7.99 -35.10 18.89
N PRO A 298 8.24 -36.30 19.45
CA PRO A 298 8.56 -36.50 20.87
C PRO A 298 9.80 -35.74 21.35
N THR A 299 10.82 -35.59 20.50
CA THR A 299 12.03 -34.83 20.84
C THR A 299 11.74 -33.32 20.92
N LEU A 300 10.93 -32.81 20.00
CA LEU A 300 10.52 -31.40 19.98
C LEU A 300 9.64 -31.09 21.18
N TYR A 301 8.68 -31.98 21.49
CA TYR A 301 7.86 -31.93 22.70
C TYR A 301 8.72 -31.81 23.96
N LYS A 302 9.74 -32.66 24.11
CA LYS A 302 10.67 -32.58 25.25
C LYS A 302 11.45 -31.26 25.29
N LEU A 303 11.94 -30.77 24.15
CA LEU A 303 12.68 -29.51 24.10
C LEU A 303 11.83 -28.31 24.54
N VAL A 304 10.55 -28.30 24.19
CA VAL A 304 9.61 -27.23 24.57
C VAL A 304 9.23 -27.32 26.04
N TYR A 305 8.85 -28.50 26.53
CA TYR A 305 8.24 -28.65 27.86
C TYR A 305 9.21 -29.00 29.00
N SER A 306 10.51 -29.21 28.73
CA SER A 306 11.50 -29.50 29.80
C SER A 306 12.19 -28.24 30.35
N GLY A 307 11.86 -27.05 29.85
CA GLY A 307 12.52 -25.78 30.19
C GLY A 307 11.55 -24.72 30.69
N PHE A 308 11.94 -23.45 30.53
CA PHE A 308 11.02 -22.32 30.73
C PHE A 308 10.06 -22.23 29.54
N GLU A 309 8.77 -22.37 29.81
CA GLU A 309 7.69 -22.14 28.86
C GLU A 309 7.23 -20.67 28.95
N PHE A 310 7.11 -19.99 27.81
CA PHE A 310 6.79 -18.56 27.71
C PHE A 310 5.54 -18.34 26.87
#